data_AF-A0A843BXG0-F1
#
_entry.id   AF-A0A843BXG0-F1
#
_cell.length_a   1.000
_cell.length_b   1.000
_cell.length_c   1.000
_cell.angle_alpha   90.00
_cell.angle_beta   90.00
_cell.angle_gamma   90.00
#
_symmetry.space_group_name_H-M   'P 1'
#
loop_
_entity.id
_entity.type
_entity.pdbx_description
1 polymer ?
#
loop_
_entity_poly.entity_id
_entity_poly.type
_entity_poly.pdbx_seq_one_letter_code
_entity_poly.pdbx_strand_id
1 'polypeptide(L)'
;MSEEFWEPFWEKLKEIYEREDKNTEAYDSEQPILEAVLKRIKESLKDVYDFVEPIGRGGAGIVIQLKDKRLNFDRALKIPRPKEEALIESVKNEIKYLTTITHENIISIYALGDVEIPNHLHPYPYFVMDYIEGAQTLRSKTSELLDSAKESKEQLEITKWVLDRVY
;
A
#
# COMPACT_ATOMS: atom_id res chain seq x y z
N MET A 1 11.77 1.66 -23.06
CA MET A 1 11.64 2.69 -22.00
C MET A 1 11.68 1.98 -20.66
N SER A 2 12.54 2.41 -19.74
CA SER A 2 13.85 1.78 -19.54
C SER A 2 13.71 0.63 -18.52
N GLU A 3 14.32 -0.52 -18.81
CA GLU A 3 14.42 -1.65 -17.85
C GLU A 3 15.08 -1.21 -16.54
N GLU A 4 15.91 -0.15 -16.59
CA GLU A 4 16.61 0.49 -15.47
C GLU A 4 15.73 0.91 -14.28
N PHE A 5 14.45 1.23 -14.49
CA PHE A 5 13.55 1.56 -13.36
C PHE A 5 13.06 0.31 -12.63
N TRP A 6 12.74 -0.75 -13.39
CA TRP A 6 12.02 -1.90 -12.85
C TRP A 6 12.93 -2.82 -12.05
N GLU A 7 14.20 -2.99 -12.43
CA GLU A 7 15.14 -3.81 -11.67
C GLU A 7 15.24 -3.40 -10.19
N PRO A 8 15.63 -2.16 -9.84
CA PRO A 8 15.73 -1.75 -8.43
C PRO A 8 14.36 -1.70 -7.74
N PHE A 9 13.28 -1.45 -8.49
CA PHE A 9 11.92 -1.51 -7.97
C PHE A 9 11.57 -2.93 -7.49
N TRP A 10 11.85 -3.95 -8.30
CA TRP A 10 11.54 -5.34 -7.98
C TRP A 10 12.42 -5.89 -6.87
N GLU A 11 13.72 -5.52 -6.83
CA GLU A 11 14.61 -5.86 -5.73
C GLU A 11 14.06 -5.34 -4.40
N LYS A 12 13.69 -4.06 -4.34
CA LYS A 12 13.11 -3.46 -3.13
C LYS A 12 11.76 -4.08 -2.75
N LEU A 13 10.92 -4.40 -3.73
CA LEU A 13 9.65 -5.09 -3.45
C LEU A 13 9.89 -6.47 -2.85
N LYS A 14 10.88 -7.21 -3.37
CA LYS A 14 11.26 -8.53 -2.85
C LYS A 14 11.73 -8.44 -1.40
N GLU A 15 12.56 -7.47 -1.05
CA GLU A 15 12.98 -7.21 0.33
C GLU A 15 11.79 -6.92 1.26
N ILE A 16 10.81 -6.15 0.79
CA ILE A 16 9.58 -5.88 1.54
C ILE A 16 8.79 -7.18 1.79
N TYR A 17 8.65 -8.04 0.78
CA TYR A 17 7.99 -9.34 0.94
C TYR A 17 8.75 -10.23 1.92
N GLU A 18 10.07 -10.34 1.80
CA GLU A 18 10.90 -11.13 2.71
C GLU A 18 10.78 -10.65 4.15
N ARG A 19 10.77 -9.33 4.38
CA ARG A 19 10.58 -8.75 5.71
C ARG A 19 9.22 -9.08 6.32
N GLU A 20 8.15 -9.00 5.53
CA GLU A 20 6.78 -9.19 6.03
C GLU A 20 6.39 -10.67 6.18
N ASP A 21 6.83 -11.53 5.25
CA ASP A 21 6.46 -12.96 5.20
C ASP A 21 7.54 -13.90 5.75
N LYS A 22 8.76 -13.39 6.00
CA LYS A 22 9.96 -14.18 6.37
C LYS A 22 10.39 -15.20 5.30
N ASN A 23 9.87 -15.06 4.07
CA ASN A 23 10.22 -15.85 2.88
C ASN A 23 9.79 -15.09 1.60
N THR A 24 10.07 -15.65 0.42
CA THR A 24 9.73 -15.04 -0.88
C THR A 24 8.67 -15.80 -1.68
N GLU A 25 8.05 -16.86 -1.13
CA GLU A 25 7.12 -17.72 -1.89
C GLU A 25 5.93 -16.93 -2.47
N ALA A 26 5.39 -16.01 -1.66
CA ALA A 26 4.34 -15.11 -2.10
C ALA A 26 4.83 -14.11 -3.15
N TYR A 27 6.07 -13.63 -3.04
CA TYR A 27 6.64 -12.73 -4.05
C TYR A 27 6.78 -13.46 -5.39
N ASP A 28 7.35 -14.66 -5.39
CA ASP A 28 7.66 -15.42 -6.60
C ASP A 28 6.37 -15.81 -7.37
N SER A 29 5.26 -16.04 -6.67
CA SER A 29 3.95 -16.31 -7.27
C SER A 29 3.19 -15.05 -7.71
N GLU A 30 3.34 -13.93 -7.00
CA GLU A 30 2.59 -12.71 -7.26
C GLU A 30 3.28 -11.77 -8.27
N GLN A 31 4.61 -11.76 -8.35
CA GLN A 31 5.41 -10.82 -9.15
C GLN A 31 4.98 -10.77 -10.63
N PRO A 32 4.73 -11.89 -11.34
CA PRO A 32 4.38 -11.83 -12.76
C PRO A 32 3.06 -11.09 -13.01
N ILE A 33 2.09 -11.27 -12.11
CA ILE A 33 0.78 -10.63 -12.19
C ILE A 33 0.92 -9.15 -11.83
N LEU A 34 1.66 -8.85 -10.75
CA LEU A 34 1.95 -7.48 -10.34
C LEU A 34 2.68 -6.71 -11.44
N GLU A 35 3.59 -7.34 -12.17
CA GLU A 35 4.29 -6.70 -13.28
C GLU A 35 3.33 -6.28 -14.40
N ALA A 36 2.42 -7.18 -14.79
CA ALA A 36 1.40 -6.87 -15.79
C ALA A 36 0.46 -5.73 -15.32
N VAL A 37 0.07 -5.75 -14.05
CA VAL A 37 -0.78 -4.73 -13.42
C VAL A 37 -0.07 -3.38 -13.37
N LEU A 38 1.12 -3.33 -12.78
CA LEU A 38 1.86 -2.10 -12.53
C LEU A 38 2.29 -1.42 -13.84
N LYS A 39 2.64 -2.17 -14.88
CA LYS A 39 2.92 -1.60 -16.21
C LYS A 39 1.70 -0.87 -16.79
N ARG A 40 0.49 -1.44 -16.66
CA ARG A 40 -0.75 -0.81 -17.15
C ARG A 40 -1.15 0.39 -16.30
N ILE A 41 -1.03 0.30 -14.97
CA ILE A 41 -1.34 1.44 -14.09
C ILE A 41 -0.35 2.58 -14.32
N LYS A 42 0.95 2.28 -14.47
CA LYS A 42 1.98 3.29 -14.78
C LYS A 42 1.65 4.03 -16.09
N GLU A 43 1.19 3.31 -17.10
CA GLU A 43 0.74 3.91 -18.36
C GLU A 43 -0.52 4.78 -18.19
N SER A 44 -1.52 4.30 -17.44
CA SER A 44 -2.77 5.04 -17.14
C SER A 44 -2.52 6.35 -16.38
N LEU A 45 -1.51 6.36 -15.49
CA LEU A 45 -1.21 7.49 -14.60
C LEU A 45 -0.08 8.40 -15.09
N LYS A 46 0.57 8.07 -16.23
CA LYS A 46 1.82 8.71 -16.68
C LYS A 46 1.74 10.23 -16.83
N ASP A 47 0.57 10.79 -17.10
CA ASP A 47 0.41 12.23 -17.32
C ASP A 47 0.34 13.04 -16.02
N VAL A 48 0.11 12.37 -14.89
CA VAL A 48 -0.09 13.02 -13.58
C VAL A 48 0.94 12.57 -12.55
N TYR A 49 1.34 11.30 -12.59
CA TYR A 49 2.20 10.71 -11.57
C TYR A 49 3.40 9.97 -12.18
N ASP A 50 4.55 10.08 -11.51
CA ASP A 50 5.67 9.17 -11.70
C ASP A 50 5.73 8.14 -10.58
N PHE A 51 6.08 6.90 -10.92
CA PHE A 51 6.35 5.87 -9.91
C PHE A 51 7.74 6.10 -9.35
N VAL A 52 7.88 5.99 -8.02
CA VAL A 52 9.15 6.14 -7.33
C VAL A 52 9.65 4.77 -6.88
N GLU A 53 9.00 4.17 -5.89
CA GLU A 53 9.44 2.89 -5.30
C GLU A 53 8.32 2.21 -4.50
N PRO A 54 8.39 0.88 -4.29
CA PRO A 54 7.50 0.23 -3.34
C PRO A 54 7.88 0.65 -1.92
N ILE A 55 6.89 1.03 -1.12
CA ILE A 55 7.08 1.52 0.26
C ILE A 55 6.44 0.64 1.32
N GLY A 56 5.51 -0.23 0.92
CA GLY A 56 4.85 -1.09 1.90
C GLY A 56 4.10 -2.25 1.25
N ARG A 57 3.90 -3.27 2.07
CA ARG A 57 3.06 -4.42 1.76
C ARG A 57 2.30 -4.79 3.03
N GLY A 58 1.00 -4.95 2.90
CA GLY A 58 0.13 -5.47 3.95
C GLY A 58 -0.55 -6.76 3.53
N GLY A 59 -1.46 -7.25 4.36
CA GLY A 59 -2.28 -8.41 4.01
C GLY A 59 -3.12 -8.17 2.75
N ALA A 60 -3.69 -6.96 2.62
CA ALA A 60 -4.63 -6.63 1.56
C ALA A 60 -4.01 -6.16 0.24
N GLY A 61 -2.76 -5.67 0.25
CA GLY A 61 -2.23 -4.94 -0.90
C GLY A 61 -0.79 -4.49 -0.77
N ILE A 62 -0.33 -3.85 -1.84
CA ILE A 62 1.00 -3.24 -1.98
C ILE A 62 0.82 -1.73 -2.10
N VAL A 63 1.74 -0.98 -1.52
CA VAL A 63 1.77 0.48 -1.55
C VAL A 63 3.05 0.95 -2.22
N ILE A 64 2.91 1.87 -3.17
CA ILE A 64 3.98 2.42 -4.01
C ILE A 64 3.98 3.94 -3.85
N GLN A 65 5.15 4.53 -3.62
CA GLN A 65 5.30 5.99 -3.64
C GLN A 65 5.22 6.49 -5.08
N LEU A 66 4.47 7.57 -5.26
CA LEU A 66 4.30 8.30 -6.49
C LEU A 66 4.77 9.75 -6.29
N LYS A 67 5.26 10.36 -7.38
CA LYS A 67 5.51 11.79 -7.46
C LYS A 67 4.42 12.47 -8.28
N ASP A 68 3.68 13.41 -7.69
CA ASP A 68 2.72 14.25 -8.42
C ASP A 68 3.45 15.30 -9.26
N LYS A 69 3.31 15.21 -10.58
CA LYS A 69 3.98 16.10 -11.55
C LYS A 69 3.48 17.55 -11.50
N ARG A 70 2.27 17.77 -11.01
CA ARG A 70 1.60 19.07 -11.01
C ARG A 70 1.88 19.85 -9.75
N LEU A 71 1.88 19.16 -8.62
CA LEU A 71 1.98 19.78 -7.29
C LEU A 71 3.33 19.54 -6.61
N ASN A 72 4.20 18.71 -7.19
CA ASN A 72 5.50 18.30 -6.64
C ASN A 72 5.43 17.68 -5.23
N PHE A 73 4.24 17.23 -4.81
CA PHE A 73 4.03 16.45 -3.59
C PHE A 73 4.10 14.96 -3.87
N ASP A 74 4.50 14.20 -2.87
CA ASP A 74 4.45 12.76 -2.94
C ASP A 74 3.03 12.26 -2.67
N ARG A 75 2.70 11.14 -3.30
CA ARG A 75 1.43 10.42 -3.18
C ARG A 75 1.70 8.93 -3.02
N ALA A 76 0.71 8.18 -2.59
CA ALA A 76 0.82 6.74 -2.48
C ALA A 76 -0.21 6.07 -3.40
N LEU A 77 0.22 5.08 -4.17
CA LEU A 77 -0.65 4.18 -4.93
C LEU A 77 -0.84 2.90 -4.12
N LYS A 78 -2.09 2.47 -3.96
CA LYS A 78 -2.41 1.16 -3.37
C LYS A 78 -3.11 0.27 -4.38
N ILE A 79 -2.65 -0.98 -4.45
CA ILE A 79 -3.20 -2.06 -5.29
C ILE A 79 -3.41 -3.34 -4.45
N PRO A 80 -4.40 -4.18 -4.77
CA PRO A 80 -4.59 -5.46 -4.09
C PRO A 80 -3.47 -6.44 -4.46
N ARG A 81 -3.26 -7.45 -3.61
CA ARG A 81 -2.40 -8.59 -3.94
C ARG A 81 -3.15 -9.60 -4.82
N PRO A 82 -2.48 -10.32 -5.72
CA PRO A 82 -3.12 -11.29 -6.62
C PRO A 82 -3.45 -12.65 -6.00
N LYS A 83 -3.53 -12.73 -4.67
CA LYS A 83 -3.71 -13.98 -3.93
C LYS A 83 -5.15 -14.50 -3.94
N GLU A 84 -6.12 -13.64 -3.68
CA GLU A 84 -7.54 -14.03 -3.56
C GLU A 84 -8.45 -12.93 -4.11
N GLU A 85 -9.54 -13.32 -4.80
CA GLU A 85 -10.58 -12.40 -5.28
C GLU A 85 -11.14 -11.53 -4.14
N ALA A 86 -11.17 -12.07 -2.92
CA ALA A 86 -11.56 -11.35 -1.71
C ALA A 86 -10.67 -10.12 -1.43
N LEU A 87 -9.39 -10.13 -1.82
CA LEU A 87 -8.49 -8.99 -1.64
C LEU A 87 -8.82 -7.88 -2.64
N ILE A 88 -9.18 -8.24 -3.88
CA ILE A 88 -9.67 -7.29 -4.89
C ILE A 88 -10.95 -6.60 -4.37
N GLU A 89 -11.89 -7.39 -3.84
CA GLU A 89 -13.13 -6.87 -3.25
C GLU A 89 -12.86 -6.02 -1.99
N SER A 90 -11.85 -6.38 -1.19
CA SER A 90 -11.47 -5.59 -0.01
C SER A 90 -11.01 -4.17 -0.39
N VAL A 91 -10.24 -4.03 -1.47
CA VAL A 91 -9.78 -2.73 -1.97
C VAL A 91 -10.95 -1.92 -2.54
N LYS A 92 -11.88 -2.55 -3.27
CA LYS A 92 -13.11 -1.87 -3.73
C LYS A 92 -13.94 -1.34 -2.56
N ASN A 93 -14.08 -2.13 -1.50
CA ASN A 93 -14.78 -1.70 -0.29
C ASN A 93 -14.05 -0.55 0.41
N GLU A 94 -12.73 -0.62 0.53
CA GLU A 94 -11.91 0.45 1.10
C GLU A 94 -12.09 1.77 0.34
N ILE A 95 -12.03 1.73 -1.00
CA ILE A 95 -12.32 2.87 -1.87
C ILE A 95 -13.71 3.44 -1.57
N LYS A 96 -14.74 2.59 -1.49
CA LYS A 96 -16.13 3.02 -1.24
C LYS A 96 -16.29 3.75 0.09
N TYR A 97 -15.58 3.33 1.15
CA TYR A 97 -15.67 3.99 2.45
C TYR A 97 -14.81 5.24 2.55
N LEU A 98 -13.58 5.22 2.02
CA LEU A 98 -12.68 6.36 2.10
C LEU A 98 -13.14 7.54 1.24
N THR A 99 -13.90 7.29 0.16
CA THR A 99 -14.46 8.35 -0.68
C THR A 99 -15.60 9.12 -0.03
N THR A 100 -16.23 8.60 1.02
CA THR A 100 -17.38 9.24 1.68
C THR A 100 -16.99 10.06 2.91
N ILE A 101 -15.72 10.03 3.31
CA ILE A 101 -15.24 10.65 4.55
C ILE A 101 -14.09 11.62 4.21
N THR A 102 -14.12 12.81 4.81
CA THR A 102 -13.02 13.77 4.74
C THR A 102 -12.74 14.26 6.15
N HIS A 103 -11.55 13.95 6.68
CA HIS A 103 -11.14 14.28 8.03
C HIS A 103 -9.61 14.42 8.10
N GLU A 104 -9.08 15.28 8.97
CA GLU A 104 -7.63 15.55 9.07
C GLU A 104 -6.79 14.30 9.41
N ASN A 105 -7.39 13.33 10.11
CA ASN A 105 -6.74 12.07 10.51
C ASN A 105 -7.08 10.88 9.59
N ILE A 106 -7.74 11.12 8.45
CA ILE A 106 -8.12 10.08 7.49
C ILE A 106 -7.49 10.43 6.15
N ILE A 107 -6.80 9.46 5.56
CA ILE A 107 -6.17 9.62 4.25
C ILE A 107 -7.20 10.03 3.19
N SER A 108 -6.85 11.03 2.39
CA SER A 108 -7.66 11.50 1.28
C SER A 108 -7.36 10.68 0.02
N ILE A 109 -8.38 10.45 -0.80
CA ILE A 109 -8.25 9.82 -2.11
C ILE A 109 -8.20 10.89 -3.20
N TYR A 110 -7.20 10.80 -4.07
CA TYR A 110 -6.98 11.74 -5.19
C TYR A 110 -7.33 11.15 -6.55
N ALA A 111 -7.22 9.83 -6.71
CA ALA A 111 -7.60 9.15 -7.94
C ALA A 111 -8.03 7.72 -7.66
N LEU A 112 -8.95 7.24 -8.49
CA LEU A 112 -9.46 5.88 -8.50
C LEU A 112 -9.40 5.38 -9.93
N GLY A 113 -9.13 4.11 -10.10
CA GLY A 113 -9.24 3.48 -11.41
C GLY A 113 -9.10 1.97 -11.31
N ASP A 114 -9.15 1.36 -12.47
CA ASP A 114 -8.92 -0.06 -12.63
C ASP A 114 -8.22 -0.33 -13.96
N VAL A 115 -7.53 -1.47 -14.05
CA VAL A 115 -6.89 -1.92 -15.28
C VAL A 115 -7.31 -3.34 -15.60
N GLU A 116 -7.62 -3.59 -16.87
CA GLU A 116 -7.89 -4.96 -17.33
C GLU A 116 -6.59 -5.77 -17.41
N ILE A 117 -6.62 -6.99 -16.88
CA ILE A 117 -5.51 -7.94 -16.93
C ILE A 117 -5.97 -9.22 -17.64
N PRO A 118 -5.23 -9.71 -18.65
CA PRO A 118 -5.53 -10.99 -19.26
C PRO A 118 -5.61 -12.10 -18.21
N ASN A 119 -6.61 -12.99 -18.33
CA ASN A 119 -6.85 -14.11 -17.42
C ASN A 119 -7.27 -13.73 -15.98
N HIS A 120 -7.67 -12.48 -15.73
CA HIS A 120 -8.40 -12.10 -14.52
C HIS A 120 -9.89 -11.88 -14.80
N LEU A 121 -10.75 -12.35 -13.89
CA LEU A 121 -12.21 -12.28 -14.04
C LEU A 121 -12.75 -10.85 -13.88
N HIS A 122 -12.05 -10.03 -13.08
CA HIS A 122 -12.44 -8.66 -12.78
C HIS A 122 -11.29 -7.68 -13.05
N PRO A 123 -11.59 -6.42 -13.41
CA PRO A 123 -10.57 -5.38 -13.51
C PRO A 123 -9.84 -5.18 -12.18
N TYR A 124 -8.55 -4.89 -12.27
CA TYR A 124 -7.66 -4.73 -11.13
C TYR A 124 -7.78 -3.31 -10.57
N PRO A 125 -8.39 -3.11 -9.39
CA PRO A 125 -8.63 -1.78 -8.86
C PRO A 125 -7.34 -1.18 -8.28
N TYR A 126 -7.25 0.14 -8.33
CA TYR A 126 -6.21 0.89 -7.67
C TYR A 126 -6.72 2.24 -7.19
N PHE A 127 -6.04 2.82 -6.21
CA PHE A 127 -6.32 4.18 -5.79
C PHE A 127 -5.05 4.93 -5.38
N VAL A 128 -5.06 6.23 -5.63
CA VAL A 128 -4.02 7.17 -5.22
C VAL A 128 -4.50 7.93 -3.99
N MET A 129 -3.68 7.95 -2.94
CA MET A 129 -3.97 8.53 -1.64
C MET A 129 -2.81 9.39 -1.13
N ASP A 130 -3.00 9.99 0.04
CA ASP A 130 -1.93 10.69 0.75
C ASP A 130 -0.72 9.78 0.96
N TYR A 131 0.48 10.34 0.73
CA TYR A 131 1.72 9.76 1.22
C TYR A 131 2.08 10.41 2.55
N ILE A 132 2.25 9.59 3.58
CA ILE A 132 2.63 10.05 4.91
C ILE A 132 4.09 9.65 5.15
N GLU A 133 4.98 10.64 5.06
CA GLU A 133 6.40 10.43 5.31
C GLU A 133 6.63 9.98 6.76
N GLY A 134 7.44 8.93 6.94
CA GLY A 134 7.73 8.39 8.27
C GLY A 134 6.52 7.72 8.95
N ALA A 135 5.48 7.36 8.20
CA ALA A 135 4.32 6.67 8.76
C ALA A 135 4.72 5.41 9.52
N GLN A 136 4.29 5.33 10.79
CA GLN A 136 4.37 4.11 11.58
C GLN A 136 3.02 3.40 11.51
N THR A 137 3.04 2.10 11.23
CA THR A 137 1.84 1.28 11.35
C THR A 137 1.48 1.10 12.83
N LEU A 138 0.19 0.86 13.10
CA LEU A 138 -0.24 0.50 14.45
C LEU A 138 0.54 -0.72 14.98
N ARG A 139 0.75 -1.75 14.13
CA ARG A 139 1.48 -2.97 14.48
C ARG A 139 2.93 -2.69 14.87
N SER A 140 3.66 -1.91 14.07
CA SER A 140 5.05 -1.55 14.41
C SER A 140 5.09 -0.75 15.70
N LYS A 141 4.18 0.21 15.88
CA LYS A 141 4.16 1.05 17.07
C LYS A 141 3.81 0.27 18.33
N THR A 142 2.82 -0.61 18.27
CA THR A 142 2.46 -1.45 19.42
C THR A 142 3.56 -2.45 19.75
N SER A 143 4.25 -3.03 18.75
CA SER A 143 5.41 -3.89 18.99
C SER A 143 6.53 -3.13 19.70
N GLU A 144 6.92 -1.95 19.19
CA GLU A 144 7.93 -1.09 19.84
C GLU A 144 7.55 -0.78 21.30
N LEU A 145 6.29 -0.40 21.54
CA LEU A 145 5.81 -0.09 22.88
C LEU A 145 5.81 -1.32 23.79
N LEU A 146 5.40 -2.48 23.29
CA LEU A 146 5.40 -3.73 24.05
C LEU A 146 6.82 -4.21 24.38
N ASP A 147 7.77 -4.08 23.45
CA ASP A 147 9.17 -4.44 23.67
C ASP A 147 9.83 -3.52 24.72
N SER A 148 9.35 -2.28 24.83
CA SER A 148 9.79 -1.32 25.85
C SER A 148 9.09 -1.47 27.20
N ALA A 149 7.94 -2.15 27.24
CA ALA A 149 7.12 -2.27 28.44
C ALA A 149 7.69 -3.33 29.39
N LYS A 150 8.00 -2.91 30.62
CA LYS A 150 8.55 -3.77 31.68
C LYS A 150 7.49 -4.17 32.70
N GLU A 151 6.39 -3.43 32.80
CA GLU A 151 5.32 -3.68 33.77
C GLU A 151 3.93 -3.74 33.13
N SER A 152 3.04 -4.57 33.68
CA SER A 152 1.65 -4.71 33.18
C SER A 152 0.85 -3.40 33.17
N LYS A 153 1.23 -2.41 33.99
CA LYS A 153 0.57 -1.10 34.01
C LYS A 153 0.85 -0.30 32.72
N GLU A 154 2.02 -0.48 32.11
CA GLU A 154 2.41 0.20 30.87
C GLU A 154 1.61 -0.32 29.67
N GLN A 155 1.17 -1.59 29.70
CA GLN A 155 0.30 -2.18 28.68
C GLN A 155 -1.10 -1.53 28.65
N LEU A 156 -1.60 -1.07 29.80
CA LEU A 156 -2.88 -0.36 29.89
C LEU A 156 -2.81 1.01 29.21
N GLU A 157 -1.66 1.70 29.32
CA GLU A 157 -1.42 2.99 28.67
C GLU A 157 -1.30 2.85 27.14
N ILE A 158 -0.74 1.75 26.64
CA ILE A 158 -0.76 1.43 25.20
C ILE A 158 -2.21 1.29 24.70
N THR A 159 -3.08 0.65 25.50
CA THR A 159 -4.49 0.45 25.12
C THR A 159 -5.24 1.79 25.04
N LYS A 160 -5.04 2.67 26.03
CA LYS A 160 -5.61 4.03 26.01
C LYS A 160 -5.09 4.84 24.80
N TRP A 161 -3.79 4.74 24.52
CA TRP A 161 -3.17 5.41 23.39
C TRP A 161 -3.84 5.05 22.06
N VAL A 162 -4.19 3.77 21.83
CA VAL A 162 -4.90 3.33 20.61
C VAL A 162 -6.31 3.92 20.56
N LEU A 163 -7.05 3.92 21.67
CA LEU A 163 -8.42 4.41 21.72
C LEU A 163 -8.52 5.90 21.34
N ASP A 164 -7.61 6.74 21.86
CA ASP A 164 -7.59 8.19 21.61
C ASP A 164 -7.27 8.58 20.15
N ARG A 165 -6.80 7.64 19.30
CA ARG A 165 -6.53 7.90 17.87
C ARG A 165 -7.63 7.40 16.93
N VAL A 166 -8.49 6.51 17.41
CA VAL A 166 -9.53 5.85 16.59
C VAL A 166 -10.92 6.43 16.88
N TYR A 167 -11.11 7.02 18.05
CA TYR A 167 -12.32 7.72 18.50
C TYR A 167 -12.03 9.19 18.73
#